data_AF-A0DJC2-F1
#
_entry.id   AF-A0DJC2-F1
#
_cell.length_a   1.000
_cell.length_b   1.000
_cell.length_c   1.000
_cell.angle_alpha   90.00
_cell.angle_beta   90.00
_cell.angle_gamma   90.00
#
_symmetry.space_group_name_H-M   'P 1'
#
loop_
_entity.id
_entity.type
_entity.pdbx_description
1 polymer ?
#
loop_
_entity_poly.entity_id
_entity_poly.type
_entity_poly.pdbx_seq_one_letter_code
_entity_poly.pdbx_strand_id
1 'polypeptide(L)'
;MKLIIMMTTQMIQIKLLQIYKVQNIQSQKLSLNNRSPLQDQSKIKKGERLDQFICNFFIKYQLHRSLEIFQEEWTELTKSAMFHINSICSIPDIYVQFEKLKDELLFVKGELERSNLMAEKASTTLQKLKQQRDFHKLNFYRAQQEKKQMSIEYDKLKQQLNFQEEKLQKSNIRIIDKKELTQEDPLLNRKRSLFKNTLQQPKNEEEMNNCKDIQKLLDRLPQVKKPSGQSLLFKPKPNK
;
A
#
# COMPACT_ATOMS: atom_id res chain seq x y z
N MET A 1 -14.13 5.82 -13.60
CA MET A 1 -12.97 4.96 -13.98
C MET A 1 -11.63 5.46 -13.43
N LYS A 2 -11.23 6.73 -13.65
CA LYS A 2 -9.94 7.26 -13.16
C LYS A 2 -9.70 7.06 -11.65
N LEU A 3 -10.72 7.25 -10.81
CA LEU A 3 -10.61 7.10 -9.35
C LEU A 3 -10.33 5.65 -8.92
N ILE A 4 -10.98 4.68 -9.57
CA ILE A 4 -10.80 3.24 -9.30
C ILE A 4 -9.38 2.81 -9.67
N ILE A 5 -8.90 3.24 -10.84
CA ILE A 5 -7.53 2.97 -11.31
C ILE A 5 -6.51 3.55 -10.32
N MET A 6 -6.73 4.78 -9.84
CA MET A 6 -5.84 5.45 -8.90
C MET A 6 -5.79 4.72 -7.53
N MET A 7 -6.93 4.24 -7.03
CA MET A 7 -6.99 3.46 -5.79
C MET A 7 -6.36 2.07 -5.94
N THR A 8 -6.53 1.40 -7.09
CA THR A 8 -5.87 0.11 -7.35
C THR A 8 -4.36 0.27 -7.47
N THR A 9 -3.88 1.35 -8.09
CA THR A 9 -2.45 1.63 -8.21
C THR A 9 -1.83 1.96 -6.85
N GLN A 10 -2.52 2.72 -5.99
CA GLN A 10 -2.08 2.97 -4.62
C GLN A 10 -2.06 1.68 -3.78
N MET A 11 -3.08 0.82 -3.90
CA MET A 11 -3.12 -0.49 -3.23
C MET A 11 -1.96 -1.40 -3.65
N ILE A 12 -1.61 -1.40 -4.94
CA ILE A 12 -0.48 -2.18 -5.46
C ILE A 12 0.85 -1.62 -4.93
N GLN A 13 1.03 -0.29 -4.93
CA GLN A 13 2.24 0.35 -4.37
C GLN A 13 2.41 0.05 -2.87
N ILE A 14 1.32 0.08 -2.09
CA ILE A 14 1.36 -0.25 -0.66
C ILE A 14 1.76 -1.71 -0.46
N LYS A 15 1.21 -2.65 -1.24
CA LYS A 15 1.59 -4.06 -1.18
C LYS A 15 3.06 -4.29 -1.55
N LEU A 16 3.57 -3.62 -2.59
CA LEU A 16 4.99 -3.72 -2.98
C LEU A 16 5.93 -3.19 -1.91
N LEU A 17 5.59 -2.06 -1.27
CA LEU A 17 6.35 -1.52 -0.13
C LEU A 17 6.33 -2.45 1.08
N GLN A 18 5.21 -3.14 1.34
CA GLN A 18 5.11 -4.13 2.40
C GLN A 18 5.97 -5.37 2.12
N ILE A 19 5.96 -5.90 0.90
CA ILE A 19 6.80 -7.03 0.47
C ILE A 19 8.28 -6.68 0.61
N TYR A 20 8.69 -5.51 0.15
CA TYR A 20 10.08 -5.04 0.25
C TYR A 20 10.55 -4.92 1.70
N LYS A 21 9.70 -4.40 2.61
CA LYS A 21 10.01 -4.33 4.04
C LYS A 21 10.18 -5.71 4.68
N VAL A 22 9.33 -6.67 4.34
CA VAL A 22 9.43 -8.05 4.84
C VAL A 22 10.72 -8.72 4.36
N GLN A 23 11.08 -8.55 3.08
CA GLN A 23 12.34 -9.08 2.53
C GLN A 23 13.57 -8.47 3.21
N ASN A 24 13.57 -7.15 3.47
CA ASN A 24 14.69 -6.48 4.14
C ASN A 24 14.87 -6.93 5.60
N ILE A 25 13.77 -7.18 6.32
CA ILE A 25 13.81 -7.76 7.68
C ILE A 25 14.36 -9.19 7.67
N GLN A 26 14.04 -9.99 6.64
CA GLN A 26 14.58 -11.34 6.46
C GLN A 26 16.10 -11.31 6.20
N SER A 27 16.58 -10.37 5.38
CA SER A 27 18.01 -10.17 5.11
C SER A 27 18.79 -9.71 6.34
N GLN A 28 18.20 -8.87 7.20
CA GLN A 28 18.80 -8.48 8.48
C GLN A 28 18.88 -9.64 9.49
N LYS A 29 17.90 -10.56 9.47
CA LYS A 29 17.97 -11.80 10.28
C LYS A 29 19.11 -12.72 9.84
N LEU A 30 19.38 -12.80 8.53
CA LEU A 30 20.47 -13.62 7.99
C LEU A 30 21.86 -13.04 8.31
N SER A 31 22.01 -11.73 8.47
CA SER A 31 23.29 -11.10 8.84
C SER A 31 23.62 -11.15 10.34
N LEU A 32 22.62 -11.38 11.20
CA LEU A 32 22.81 -11.51 12.65
C LEU A 32 23.35 -12.89 13.08
N ASN A 33 23.26 -13.91 12.22
CA ASN A 33 23.72 -15.27 12.54
C ASN A 33 25.22 -15.53 12.28
N ASN A 34 25.97 -14.56 11.74
CA ASN A 34 27.37 -14.74 11.34
C ASN A 34 28.36 -13.92 12.18
N ARG A 35 28.17 -13.84 13.51
CA ARG A 35 29.21 -13.38 14.41
C ARG A 35 29.58 -14.48 15.39
N SER A 36 30.51 -15.33 14.97
CA SER A 36 31.34 -16.10 15.89
C SER A 36 32.37 -15.14 16.50
N PRO A 37 32.41 -14.92 17.82
CA PRO A 37 33.48 -14.14 18.44
C PRO A 37 34.40 -15.08 19.20
N LEU A 38 35.29 -15.77 18.48
CA LEU A 38 36.52 -16.30 19.07
C LEU A 38 37.64 -16.17 18.03
N GLN A 39 38.12 -14.95 17.86
CA GLN A 39 39.46 -14.78 17.33
C GLN A 39 40.13 -13.61 18.04
N ASP A 40 41.24 -13.97 18.68
CA ASP A 40 42.30 -13.12 19.19
C ASP A 40 41.94 -12.12 20.29
N GLN A 41 41.86 -12.60 21.53
CA GLN A 41 42.38 -11.82 22.66
C GLN A 41 43.19 -12.70 23.60
N SER A 42 44.40 -12.21 23.90
CA SER A 42 45.40 -12.75 24.81
C SER A 42 46.09 -14.04 24.33
N LYS A 43 47.20 -13.84 23.61
CA LYS A 43 48.32 -14.77 23.58
C LYS A 43 48.85 -14.87 25.02
N ILE A 44 48.18 -15.66 25.88
CA ILE A 44 48.62 -15.90 27.25
C ILE A 44 49.90 -16.72 27.14
N LYS A 45 51.02 -16.02 27.16
CA LYS A 45 52.33 -16.63 27.28
C LYS A 45 52.35 -17.35 28.63
N LYS A 46 52.58 -18.66 28.59
CA LYS A 46 52.94 -19.46 29.76
C LYS A 46 54.08 -18.75 30.51
N GLY A 47 53.82 -18.37 31.76
CA GLY A 47 54.79 -17.84 32.71
C GLY A 47 55.28 -16.43 32.42
N GLU A 48 54.45 -15.41 32.69
CA GLU A 48 55.01 -14.08 32.89
C GLU A 48 55.96 -14.13 34.09
N ARG A 49 57.17 -13.59 33.90
CA ARG A 49 58.14 -13.40 34.98
C ARG A 49 57.61 -12.27 35.89
N LEU A 50 57.83 -12.38 37.19
CA LEU A 50 57.28 -11.44 38.20
C LEU A 50 57.61 -9.97 37.91
N ASP A 51 58.80 -9.70 37.37
CA ASP A 51 59.24 -8.35 36.96
C ASP A 51 58.30 -7.73 35.92
N GLN A 52 57.89 -8.52 34.93
CA GLN A 52 57.01 -8.10 33.85
C GLN A 52 55.59 -7.86 34.37
N PHE A 53 55.12 -8.69 35.30
CA PHE A 53 53.83 -8.48 35.97
C PHE A 53 53.83 -7.22 36.84
N ILE A 54 54.89 -6.96 37.61
CA ILE A 54 55.00 -5.75 38.43
C ILE A 54 55.05 -4.51 37.54
N CYS A 55 55.77 -4.56 36.40
CA CYS A 55 55.75 -3.50 35.41
C CYS A 55 54.34 -3.29 34.83
N ASN A 56 53.67 -4.36 34.41
CA ASN A 56 52.31 -4.31 33.89
C ASN A 56 51.32 -3.75 34.94
N PHE A 57 51.50 -4.09 36.22
CA PHE A 57 50.73 -3.55 37.33
C PHE A 57 50.92 -2.04 37.44
N PHE A 58 52.15 -1.54 37.52
CA PHE A 58 52.39 -0.09 37.62
C PHE A 58 51.88 0.67 36.40
N ILE A 59 51.96 0.10 35.19
CA ILE A 59 51.38 0.68 33.97
C ILE A 59 49.85 0.70 34.06
N LYS A 60 49.23 -0.42 34.45
CA LYS A 60 47.76 -0.57 34.57
C LYS A 60 47.15 0.39 35.58
N TYR A 61 47.88 0.69 36.65
CA TYR A 61 47.46 1.63 37.70
C TYR A 61 48.05 3.04 37.54
N GLN A 62 48.73 3.34 36.42
CA GLN A 62 49.30 4.67 36.10
C GLN A 62 50.32 5.18 37.13
N LEU A 63 51.05 4.27 37.78
CA LEU A 63 52.07 4.56 38.80
C LEU A 63 53.46 4.74 38.16
N HIS A 64 53.58 5.76 37.30
CA HIS A 64 54.79 5.97 36.47
C HIS A 64 56.07 6.22 37.28
N ARG A 65 56.01 7.03 38.34
CA ARG A 65 57.17 7.31 39.20
C ARG A 65 57.68 6.06 39.93
N SER A 66 56.75 5.21 40.39
CA SER A 66 57.11 3.95 41.05
C SER A 66 57.68 2.94 40.06
N LEU A 67 57.22 2.95 38.81
CA LEU A 67 57.78 2.12 37.75
C LEU A 67 59.23 2.50 37.44
N GLU A 68 59.54 3.79 37.33
CA GLU A 68 60.90 4.29 37.04
C GLU A 68 61.88 3.86 38.14
N ILE A 69 61.54 4.12 39.40
CA ILE A 69 62.35 3.72 40.56
C ILE A 69 62.53 2.21 40.59
N PHE A 70 61.45 1.45 40.40
CA PHE A 70 61.51 -0.01 40.37
C PHE A 70 62.44 -0.53 39.26
N GLN A 71 62.38 0.05 38.06
CA GLN A 71 63.25 -0.35 36.94
C GLN A 71 64.71 -0.03 37.22
N GLU A 72 65.02 1.13 37.80
CA GLU A 72 66.38 1.51 38.19
C GLU A 72 66.94 0.51 39.21
N GLU A 73 66.23 0.30 40.33
CA GLU A 73 66.63 -0.64 41.39
C GLU A 73 66.77 -2.08 40.86
N TRP A 74 65.85 -2.52 40.00
CA TRP A 74 65.87 -3.85 39.41
C TRP A 74 67.10 -4.07 38.50
N THR A 75 67.48 -3.05 37.73
CA THR A 75 68.69 -3.11 36.89
C THR A 75 69.97 -3.11 37.71
N GLU A 76 70.01 -2.37 38.82
CA GLU A 76 71.15 -2.35 39.74
C GLU A 76 71.32 -3.71 40.44
N LEU A 77 70.23 -4.29 40.93
CA LEU A 77 70.20 -5.63 41.53
C LEU A 77 70.64 -6.73 40.55
N THR A 78 70.22 -6.62 39.28
CA THR A 78 70.62 -7.56 38.22
C THR A 78 72.12 -7.48 37.91
N LYS A 79 72.72 -6.28 37.96
CA LYS A 79 74.16 -6.06 37.70
C LYS A 79 75.05 -6.53 38.85
N SER A 80 74.56 -6.49 40.08
CA SER A 80 75.33 -6.83 41.29
C SER A 80 75.59 -8.34 41.47
N ALA A 81 74.98 -9.21 40.66
CA ALA A 81 75.11 -10.68 40.68
C ALA A 81 74.76 -11.37 42.03
N MET A 82 74.36 -10.63 43.07
CA MET A 82 73.89 -11.16 44.36
C MET A 82 72.49 -11.80 44.29
N PHE A 83 71.80 -11.71 43.16
CA PHE A 83 70.44 -12.22 42.99
C PHE A 83 70.40 -13.31 41.92
N HIS A 84 70.15 -14.57 42.32
CA HIS A 84 69.84 -15.63 41.37
C HIS A 84 68.43 -15.40 40.80
N ILE A 85 68.38 -14.72 39.65
CA ILE A 85 67.17 -14.40 38.86
C ILE A 85 66.28 -15.64 38.61
N ASN A 86 66.87 -16.82 38.62
CA ASN A 86 66.17 -18.10 38.44
C ASN A 86 65.28 -18.52 39.64
N SER A 87 65.38 -17.84 40.77
CA SER A 87 64.55 -18.08 41.97
C SER A 87 63.34 -17.14 42.08
N ILE A 88 63.20 -16.19 41.15
CA ILE A 88 62.09 -15.25 41.13
C ILE A 88 60.81 -16.05 40.86
N CYS A 89 59.99 -16.15 41.90
CA CYS A 89 58.79 -16.98 41.98
C CYS A 89 57.91 -16.79 40.73
N SER A 90 57.41 -17.89 40.16
CA SER A 90 56.37 -17.79 39.13
C SER A 90 55.14 -17.12 39.76
N ILE A 91 54.49 -16.23 39.00
CA ILE A 91 53.25 -15.59 39.45
C ILE A 91 52.26 -16.70 39.84
N PRO A 92 51.63 -16.63 41.02
CA PRO A 92 50.63 -17.61 41.40
C PRO A 92 49.51 -17.65 40.35
N ASP A 93 49.23 -18.84 39.83
CA ASP A 93 48.27 -19.07 38.73
C ASP A 93 46.88 -18.46 39.02
N ILE A 94 46.53 -18.31 40.30
CA ILE A 94 45.31 -17.67 40.79
C ILE A 94 45.12 -16.24 40.25
N TYR A 95 46.18 -15.43 40.15
CA TYR A 95 46.08 -14.05 39.65
C TYR A 95 45.83 -14.01 38.15
N VAL A 96 46.50 -14.90 37.42
CA VAL A 96 46.31 -15.07 35.97
C VAL A 96 44.89 -15.56 35.69
N GLN A 97 44.36 -16.47 36.50
CA GLN A 97 42.98 -16.94 36.41
C GLN A 97 41.97 -15.82 36.74
N PHE A 98 42.23 -15.01 37.77
CA PHE A 98 41.35 -13.88 38.13
C PHE A 98 41.27 -12.84 37.02
N GLU A 99 42.40 -12.50 36.39
CA GLU A 99 42.42 -11.54 35.28
C GLU A 99 41.66 -12.07 34.07
N LYS A 100 41.87 -13.33 33.68
CA LYS A 100 41.08 -13.97 32.61
C LYS A 100 39.59 -13.96 32.93
N LEU A 101 39.21 -14.33 34.14
CA LEU A 101 37.80 -14.38 34.56
C LEU A 101 37.17 -12.99 34.53
N LYS A 102 37.93 -11.95 34.89
CA LYS A 102 37.47 -10.56 34.80
C LYS A 102 37.23 -10.13 33.35
N ASP A 103 38.14 -10.48 32.45
CA ASP A 103 38.02 -10.15 31.03
C ASP A 103 36.83 -10.89 30.39
N GLU A 104 36.66 -12.17 30.72
CA GLU A 104 35.49 -12.96 30.32
C GLU A 104 34.18 -12.35 30.84
N LEU A 105 34.16 -11.92 32.10
CA LEU A 105 32.98 -11.29 32.70
C LEU A 105 32.64 -9.97 32.00
N LEU A 106 33.63 -9.14 31.67
CA LEU A 106 33.41 -7.90 30.91
C LEU A 106 32.91 -8.20 29.49
N PHE A 107 33.50 -9.19 28.83
CA PHE A 107 33.07 -9.63 27.51
C PHE A 107 31.61 -10.11 27.52
N VAL A 108 31.25 -11.01 28.44
CA VAL A 108 29.88 -11.54 28.58
C VAL A 108 28.88 -10.43 28.91
N LYS A 109 29.24 -9.48 29.77
CA LYS A 109 28.40 -8.31 30.05
C LYS A 109 28.17 -7.46 28.81
N GLY A 110 29.20 -7.22 28.00
CA GLY A 110 29.09 -6.47 26.75
C GLY A 110 28.20 -7.18 25.72
N GLU A 111 28.33 -8.50 25.59
CA GLU A 111 27.45 -9.29 24.71
C GLU A 111 25.99 -9.30 25.21
N LEU A 112 25.78 -9.38 26.52
CA LEU A 112 24.44 -9.28 27.11
C LEU A 112 23.79 -7.93 26.83
N GLU A 113 24.53 -6.83 26.98
CA GLU A 113 24.03 -5.49 26.67
C GLU A 113 23.68 -5.33 25.19
N ARG A 114 24.54 -5.81 24.29
CA ARG A 114 24.27 -5.83 22.84
C ARG A 114 23.02 -6.64 22.51
N SER A 115 22.88 -7.82 23.10
CA SER A 115 21.71 -8.68 22.91
C SER A 115 20.42 -7.99 23.38
N ASN A 116 20.44 -7.36 24.56
CA ASN A 116 19.31 -6.59 25.08
C ASN A 116 18.93 -5.44 24.14
N LEU A 117 19.90 -4.66 23.65
CA LEU A 117 19.64 -3.57 22.70
C LEU A 117 19.02 -4.08 21.39
N MET A 118 19.47 -5.24 20.89
CA MET A 118 18.87 -5.87 19.70
C MET A 118 17.44 -6.36 19.99
N ALA A 119 17.20 -6.96 21.15
CA ALA A 119 15.88 -7.41 21.56
C ALA A 119 14.89 -6.24 21.68
N GLU A 120 15.30 -5.11 22.25
CA GLU A 120 14.48 -3.89 22.33
C GLU A 120 14.15 -3.33 20.95
N LYS A 121 15.13 -3.26 20.04
CA LYS A 121 14.89 -2.87 18.64
C LYS A 121 13.92 -3.83 17.93
N ALA A 122 14.05 -5.12 18.15
CA ALA A 122 13.11 -6.11 17.62
C ALA A 122 11.70 -5.96 18.21
N SER A 123 11.59 -5.69 19.52
CA SER A 123 10.32 -5.48 20.21
C SER A 123 9.58 -4.24 19.68
N THR A 124 10.29 -3.11 19.55
CA THR A 124 9.71 -1.86 19.03
C THR A 124 9.26 -1.98 17.58
N THR A 125 10.03 -2.65 16.73
CA THR A 125 9.62 -2.90 15.34
C THR A 125 8.40 -3.82 15.27
N LEU A 126 8.36 -4.87 16.08
CA LEU A 126 7.20 -5.77 16.18
C LEU A 126 5.95 -5.04 16.66
N GLN A 127 6.05 -4.11 17.61
CA GLN A 127 4.92 -3.29 18.05
C GLN A 127 4.37 -2.42 16.91
N LYS A 128 5.24 -1.76 16.12
CA LYS A 128 4.84 -0.98 14.95
C LYS A 128 4.13 -1.84 13.91
N LEU A 129 4.63 -3.04 13.65
CA LEU A 129 4.02 -3.98 12.70
C LEU A 129 2.65 -4.48 13.18
N LYS A 130 2.49 -4.74 14.48
CA LYS A 130 1.19 -5.09 15.07
C LYS A 130 0.18 -3.97 14.89
N GLN A 131 0.56 -2.73 15.17
CA GLN A 131 -0.31 -1.57 14.97
C GLN A 131 -0.75 -1.42 13.51
N GLN A 132 0.16 -1.58 12.54
CA GLN A 132 -0.17 -1.53 11.11
C GLN A 132 -1.12 -2.67 10.71
N ARG A 133 -0.83 -3.91 11.16
CA ARG A 133 -1.70 -5.06 10.93
C ARG A 133 -3.11 -4.79 11.46
N ASP A 134 -3.22 -4.25 12.66
CA ASP A 134 -4.50 -4.00 13.32
C ASP A 134 -5.27 -2.87 12.64
N PHE A 135 -4.57 -1.82 12.18
CA PHE A 135 -5.14 -0.77 11.33
C PHE A 135 -5.71 -1.35 10.02
N HIS A 136 -4.98 -2.22 9.33
CA HIS A 136 -5.47 -2.86 8.11
C HIS A 136 -6.67 -3.78 8.36
N LYS A 137 -6.66 -4.55 9.45
CA LYS A 137 -7.81 -5.37 9.86
C LYS A 137 -9.04 -4.50 10.11
N LEU A 138 -8.90 -3.44 10.90
CA LEU A 138 -9.99 -2.52 11.20
C LEU A 138 -10.59 -1.91 9.93
N ASN A 139 -9.74 -1.42 9.02
CA ASN A 139 -10.18 -0.85 7.75
C ASN A 139 -10.88 -1.87 6.87
N PHE A 140 -10.38 -3.11 6.81
CA PHE A 140 -11.02 -4.18 6.08
C PHE A 140 -12.41 -4.50 6.63
N TYR A 141 -12.57 -4.57 7.96
CA TYR A 141 -13.88 -4.77 8.58
C TYR A 141 -14.83 -3.60 8.31
N ARG A 142 -14.37 -2.35 8.38
CA ARG A 142 -15.16 -1.17 8.02
C ARG A 142 -15.62 -1.23 6.56
N ALA A 143 -14.71 -1.48 5.62
CA ALA A 143 -15.05 -1.57 4.19
C ALA A 143 -16.03 -2.71 3.90
N GLN A 144 -15.94 -3.84 4.62
CA GLN A 144 -16.94 -4.90 4.53
C GLN A 144 -18.31 -4.47 5.03
N GLN A 145 -18.37 -3.73 6.15
CA GLN A 145 -19.62 -3.23 6.69
C GLN A 145 -20.27 -2.24 5.72
N GLU A 146 -19.50 -1.29 5.19
CA GLU A 146 -19.97 -0.36 4.16
C GLU A 146 -20.47 -1.10 2.92
N LYS A 147 -19.73 -2.10 2.42
CA LYS A 147 -20.18 -2.95 1.31
C LYS A 147 -21.53 -3.63 1.62
N LYS A 148 -21.68 -4.20 2.82
CA LYS A 148 -22.94 -4.86 3.22
C LYS A 148 -24.09 -3.85 3.27
N GLN A 149 -23.85 -2.66 3.82
CA GLN A 149 -24.85 -1.60 3.87
C GLN A 149 -25.27 -1.15 2.46
N MET A 150 -24.31 -0.89 1.57
CA MET A 150 -24.59 -0.53 0.19
C MET A 150 -25.31 -1.63 -0.59
N SER A 151 -25.00 -2.90 -0.31
CA SER A 151 -25.71 -4.04 -0.89
C SER A 151 -27.19 -4.03 -0.50
N ILE A 152 -27.48 -3.80 0.79
CA ILE A 152 -28.85 -3.73 1.30
C ILE A 152 -29.60 -2.56 0.64
N GLU A 153 -28.97 -1.40 0.53
CA GLU A 153 -29.58 -0.23 -0.11
C GLU A 153 -29.82 -0.46 -1.60
N TYR A 154 -28.88 -1.08 -2.31
CA TYR A 154 -29.03 -1.47 -3.70
C TYR A 154 -30.24 -2.43 -3.89
N ASP A 155 -30.37 -3.44 -3.03
CA ASP A 155 -31.48 -4.39 -3.10
C ASP A 155 -32.83 -3.69 -2.88
N LYS A 156 -32.90 -2.72 -1.95
CA LYS A 156 -34.09 -1.88 -1.74
C LYS A 156 -34.43 -1.04 -2.97
N LEU A 157 -33.44 -0.36 -3.55
CA LEU A 157 -33.66 0.45 -4.76
C LEU A 157 -34.12 -0.41 -5.94
N LYS A 158 -33.53 -1.60 -6.08
CA LYS A 158 -33.93 -2.56 -7.12
C LYS A 158 -35.38 -2.99 -6.96
N GLN A 159 -35.81 -3.29 -5.73
CA GLN A 159 -37.21 -3.59 -5.43
C GLN A 159 -38.14 -2.41 -5.76
N GLN A 160 -37.74 -1.17 -5.44
CA GLN A 160 -38.51 0.02 -5.77
C GLN A 160 -38.63 0.23 -7.29
N LEU A 161 -37.55 0.04 -8.04
CA LEU A 161 -37.57 0.14 -9.50
C LEU A 161 -38.50 -0.91 -10.11
N ASN A 162 -38.37 -2.18 -9.72
CA ASN A 162 -39.26 -3.24 -10.18
C ASN A 162 -40.73 -2.91 -9.89
N PHE A 163 -41.03 -2.40 -8.68
CA PHE A 163 -42.39 -1.98 -8.32
C PHE A 163 -42.93 -0.85 -9.22
N GLN A 164 -42.10 0.14 -9.54
CA GLN A 164 -42.49 1.24 -10.44
C GLN A 164 -42.66 0.74 -11.88
N GLU A 165 -41.79 -0.13 -12.35
CA GLU A 165 -41.90 -0.76 -13.68
C GLU A 165 -43.20 -1.55 -13.81
N GLU A 166 -43.55 -2.38 -12.83
CA GLU A 166 -44.83 -3.10 -12.80
C GLU A 166 -46.04 -2.15 -12.82
N LYS A 167 -45.98 -1.05 -12.07
CA LYS A 167 -47.04 -0.04 -12.04
C LYS A 167 -47.20 0.63 -13.41
N LEU A 168 -46.09 0.96 -14.08
CA LEU A 168 -46.09 1.53 -15.42
C LEU A 168 -46.63 0.54 -16.45
N GLN A 169 -46.20 -0.72 -16.41
CA GLN A 169 -46.73 -1.78 -17.27
C GLN A 169 -48.25 -1.92 -17.12
N LYS A 170 -48.76 -2.00 -15.89
CA LYS A 170 -50.21 -2.05 -15.61
C LYS A 170 -50.92 -0.81 -16.15
N SER A 171 -50.34 0.38 -16.04
CA SER A 171 -50.93 1.61 -16.58
C SER A 171 -50.96 1.63 -18.11
N ASN A 172 -49.90 1.14 -18.77
CA ASN A 172 -49.81 1.05 -20.22
C ASN A 172 -50.83 0.06 -20.78
N ILE A 173 -50.97 -1.12 -20.15
CA ILE A 173 -52.01 -2.12 -20.50
C ILE A 173 -53.39 -1.46 -20.42
N ARG A 174 -53.73 -0.79 -19.32
CA ARG A 174 -55.01 -0.07 -19.19
C ARG A 174 -55.25 0.98 -20.28
N ILE A 175 -54.21 1.66 -20.74
CA ILE A 175 -54.31 2.65 -21.83
C ILE A 175 -54.59 1.93 -23.16
N ILE A 176 -53.93 0.79 -23.41
CA ILE A 176 -54.17 -0.03 -24.60
C ILE A 176 -55.61 -0.54 -24.60
N ASP A 177 -56.07 -1.15 -23.50
CA ASP A 177 -57.44 -1.65 -23.36
C ASP A 177 -58.49 -0.55 -23.61
N LYS A 178 -58.26 0.66 -23.07
CA LYS A 178 -59.15 1.82 -23.31
C LYS A 178 -59.12 2.30 -24.75
N LYS A 179 -57.96 2.27 -25.42
CA LYS A 179 -57.83 2.64 -26.83
C LYS A 179 -58.55 1.64 -27.72
N GLU A 180 -58.47 0.34 -27.41
CA GLU A 180 -59.21 -0.72 -28.09
C GLU A 180 -60.72 -0.50 -27.92
N LEU A 181 -61.20 -0.24 -26.69
CA LEU A 181 -62.60 0.08 -26.43
C LEU A 181 -63.13 1.31 -27.20
N THR A 182 -62.26 2.27 -27.51
CA THR A 182 -62.63 3.50 -28.26
C THR A 182 -62.54 3.31 -29.78
N GLN A 183 -61.73 2.37 -30.27
CA GLN A 183 -61.65 2.03 -31.70
C GLN A 183 -62.79 1.12 -32.17
N GLU A 184 -63.42 0.41 -31.24
CA GLU A 184 -64.56 -0.48 -31.48
C GLU A 184 -65.89 0.27 -31.70
N ASP A 185 -65.94 1.62 -31.67
CA ASP A 185 -67.14 2.38 -32.04
C ASP A 185 -67.48 2.15 -33.54
N PRO A 186 -68.52 1.36 -33.88
CA PRO A 186 -68.80 0.96 -35.25
C PRO A 186 -69.15 2.18 -36.12
N LEU A 187 -69.66 3.23 -35.49
CA LEU A 187 -70.00 4.50 -36.12
C LEU A 187 -68.77 5.26 -36.64
N LEU A 188 -67.64 5.21 -35.92
CA LEU A 188 -66.44 5.97 -36.27
C LEU A 188 -65.67 5.28 -37.40
N ASN A 189 -65.62 3.94 -37.40
CA ASN A 189 -65.06 3.16 -38.49
C ASN A 189 -65.90 3.28 -39.78
N ARG A 190 -67.23 3.34 -39.67
CA ARG A 190 -68.13 3.63 -40.81
C ARG A 190 -67.93 5.04 -41.36
N LYS A 191 -67.73 6.05 -40.50
CA LYS A 191 -67.43 7.43 -40.95
C LYS A 191 -66.05 7.51 -41.65
N ARG A 192 -65.04 6.78 -41.16
CA ARG A 192 -63.71 6.71 -41.79
C ARG A 192 -63.72 6.02 -43.15
N SER A 193 -64.49 4.93 -43.32
CA SER A 193 -64.59 4.24 -44.61
C SER A 193 -65.31 5.11 -45.65
N LEU A 194 -66.37 5.82 -45.25
CA LEU A 194 -67.05 6.78 -46.12
C LEU A 194 -66.11 7.91 -46.57
N PHE A 195 -65.34 8.49 -45.65
CA PHE A 195 -64.37 9.56 -45.98
C PHE A 195 -63.27 9.08 -46.95
N LYS A 196 -62.81 7.84 -46.80
CA LYS A 196 -61.83 7.22 -47.71
C LYS A 196 -62.40 7.02 -49.11
N ASN A 197 -63.67 6.64 -49.22
CA ASN A 197 -64.37 6.47 -50.49
C ASN A 197 -64.65 7.82 -51.18
N THR A 198 -64.93 8.89 -50.42
CA THR A 198 -65.14 10.24 -50.98
C THR A 198 -63.84 10.85 -51.55
N LEU A 199 -62.68 10.51 -50.99
CA LEU A 199 -61.38 10.95 -51.52
C LEU A 199 -60.89 10.16 -52.75
N GLN A 200 -61.51 9.02 -53.07
CA GLN A 200 -61.16 8.18 -54.22
C GLN A 200 -62.10 8.34 -55.41
N GLN A 201 -63.06 9.25 -55.36
CA GLN A 201 -63.80 9.63 -56.57
C GLN A 201 -62.93 10.55 -57.43
N PRO A 202 -62.62 10.17 -58.69
CA PRO A 202 -62.03 11.12 -59.61
C PRO A 202 -63.09 12.18 -59.92
N LYS A 203 -62.88 13.42 -59.46
CA LYS A 203 -63.61 14.55 -60.05
C LYS A 203 -63.02 14.79 -61.43
N ASN A 204 -63.86 14.50 -62.41
CA ASN A 204 -63.65 14.76 -63.83
C ASN A 204 -63.31 16.24 -64.06
N GLU A 205 -62.58 16.44 -65.14
CA GLU A 205 -62.07 17.67 -65.71
C GLU A 205 -63.14 18.76 -65.84
N GLU A 206 -62.99 19.85 -65.09
CA GLU A 206 -63.43 21.23 -65.38
C GLU A 206 -63.50 22.04 -64.09
N GLU A 207 -62.35 22.43 -63.53
CA GLU A 207 -62.20 23.54 -62.56
C GLU A 207 -60.74 23.62 -62.10
N MET A 208 -59.83 24.16 -62.94
CA MET A 208 -58.54 24.76 -62.50
C MET A 208 -57.70 25.34 -63.65
N ASN A 209 -58.34 25.92 -64.67
CA ASN A 209 -57.67 26.84 -65.61
C ASN A 209 -57.37 28.22 -65.00
N ASN A 210 -57.33 28.32 -63.66
CA ASN A 210 -57.05 29.55 -62.93
C ASN A 210 -55.85 29.44 -61.95
N CYS A 211 -54.92 28.52 -62.22
CA CYS A 211 -53.69 28.37 -61.41
C CYS A 211 -52.38 28.52 -62.20
N LYS A 212 -52.44 28.80 -63.51
CA LYS A 212 -51.23 29.16 -64.29
C LYS A 212 -50.75 30.59 -64.01
N ASP A 213 -51.59 31.42 -63.40
CA ASP A 213 -51.25 32.80 -63.04
C ASP A 213 -50.66 32.95 -61.63
N ILE A 214 -50.85 31.97 -60.75
CA ILE A 214 -50.24 31.97 -59.40
C ILE A 214 -48.76 31.54 -59.47
N GLN A 215 -48.40 30.68 -60.42
CA GLN A 215 -47.01 30.22 -60.59
C GLN A 215 -46.05 31.34 -61.05
N LYS A 216 -46.55 32.33 -61.82
CA LYS A 216 -45.74 33.49 -62.28
C LYS A 216 -45.51 34.55 -61.20
N LEU A 217 -46.29 34.53 -60.11
CA LEU A 217 -46.15 35.47 -58.98
C LEU A 217 -45.24 34.92 -57.87
N LEU A 218 -45.06 33.60 -57.78
CA LEU A 218 -44.15 32.97 -56.82
C LEU A 218 -42.66 33.06 -57.23
N ASP A 219 -42.36 33.24 -58.52
CA ASP A 219 -40.97 33.39 -59.03
C ASP A 219 -40.39 34.81 -58.88
N ARG A 220 -41.12 35.77 -58.30
CA ARG A 220 -40.65 37.14 -58.03
C ARG A 220 -40.31 37.44 -56.56
N LEU A 221 -40.41 36.46 -55.67
CA LEU A 221 -40.05 36.66 -54.25
C LEU A 221 -38.55 36.41 -54.02
N PRO A 222 -37.82 37.32 -53.35
CA PRO A 222 -36.39 37.16 -53.11
C PRO A 222 -36.09 36.01 -52.14
N GLN A 223 -35.10 35.19 -52.51
CA GLN A 223 -34.60 34.05 -51.73
C GLN A 223 -33.92 34.51 -50.43
N VAL A 224 -34.58 34.29 -49.29
CA VAL A 224 -33.94 34.43 -47.96
C VAL A 224 -33.42 33.07 -47.51
N LYS A 225 -32.10 33.01 -47.27
CA LYS A 225 -31.32 31.84 -46.89
C LYS A 225 -31.87 31.18 -45.60
N LYS A 226 -32.10 29.86 -45.65
CA LYS A 226 -32.31 29.02 -44.46
C LYS A 226 -30.98 28.81 -43.73
N PRO A 227 -30.88 29.03 -42.40
CA PRO A 227 -29.72 28.59 -41.64
C PRO A 227 -29.71 27.07 -41.47
N SER A 228 -28.52 26.51 -41.60
CA SER A 228 -28.16 25.10 -41.59
C SER A 228 -28.58 24.36 -40.32
N GLY A 229 -29.23 23.21 -40.49
CA GLY A 229 -29.43 22.24 -39.43
C GLY A 229 -28.09 21.65 -38.96
N GLN A 230 -27.86 21.67 -37.64
CA GLN A 230 -26.94 20.75 -37.00
C GLN A 230 -27.73 19.53 -36.53
N SER A 231 -27.64 18.46 -37.32
CA SER A 231 -27.92 17.10 -36.88
C SER A 231 -26.74 16.61 -36.02
N LEU A 232 -26.92 16.58 -34.69
CA LEU A 232 -25.98 15.90 -33.79
C LEU A 232 -26.32 14.40 -33.75
N LEU A 233 -25.71 13.68 -34.70
CA LEU A 233 -25.62 12.23 -34.71
C LEU A 233 -24.71 11.77 -33.56
N PHE A 234 -25.31 11.23 -32.48
CA PHE A 234 -24.55 10.53 -31.44
C PHE A 234 -23.93 9.25 -32.03
N LYS A 235 -22.60 9.23 -32.18
CA LYS A 235 -21.83 7.99 -32.35
C LYS A 235 -21.35 7.50 -30.97
N PRO A 236 -21.49 6.22 -30.62
CA PRO A 236 -20.90 5.66 -29.40
C PRO A 236 -19.37 5.56 -29.56
N LYS A 237 -18.62 5.97 -28.54
CA LYS A 237 -17.16 5.75 -28.46
C LYS A 237 -16.85 4.33 -27.98
N PRO A 238 -15.75 3.72 -28.45
CA PRO A 238 -15.35 2.36 -28.08
C PRO A 238 -14.72 2.32 -26.69
N ASN A 239 -14.96 1.21 -26.00
CA ASN A 239 -14.34 0.84 -24.72
C ASN A 239 -12.83 0.67 -24.87
N LYS A 240 -12.05 1.38 -24.03
CA LYS A 240 -10.76 0.94 -23.47
C LYS A 240 -10.61 1.53 -22.08
#